data_AF-A0A938UH55-F1
#
_entry.id   AF-A0A938UH55-F1
#
_cell.length_a   1.000
_cell.length_b   1.000
_cell.length_c   1.000
_cell.angle_alpha   90.00
_cell.angle_beta   90.00
_cell.angle_gamma   90.00
#
_symmetry.space_group_name_H-M   'P 1'
#
loop_
_entity.id
_entity.type
_entity.pdbx_description
1 polymer ?
#
loop_
_entity_poly.entity_id
_entity_poly.type
_entity_poly.pdbx_seq_one_letter_code
_entity_poly.pdbx_strand_id
1 'polypeptide(L)'
;MGSIQTQVGLVPQVSSSLTRNDRLGSFKARWGIGRMHYTVEPGLYALGQPDEHSPVLVTANYKMSLDRLREALTGRNMWILVLDTKGINVWCAAGKGTFGTMELVSRIESSGLAQIVSHRELILPQLAGPGVAAHEVKKISGFKVTYGPIRAIDLPAFLDNGLKATPEMRFKTFSILERIALIPIELVAAMKAGLAIIALLFLITIIRRAGEGWVNAFNHSFFSAIGILTGILAGAVLTPALLPWLPGRAFSIKGFVMGLITAIILITLRFSASSAGGNGFEMVAWLFLVPALSAFLAMNFTGASTYTSLSGVKKEMRWAVPFQIGAGVIGLILWLGSLFVT
;
A
#
# COMPACT_ATOMS: atom_id res chain seq x y z
N MET A 1 -15.82 -14.31 -21.17
CA MET A 1 -14.64 -13.71 -21.83
C MET A 1 -14.45 -14.46 -23.12
N GLY A 2 -14.17 -13.75 -24.21
CA GLY A 2 -13.88 -14.36 -25.51
C GLY A 2 -12.38 -14.52 -25.74
N SER A 3 -12.03 -14.94 -26.95
CA SER A 3 -10.68 -14.90 -27.49
C SER A 3 -10.73 -14.37 -28.91
N ILE A 4 -9.67 -13.70 -29.35
CA ILE A 4 -9.50 -13.24 -30.72
C ILE A 4 -8.48 -14.15 -31.41
N GLN A 5 -8.80 -14.57 -32.64
CA GLN A 5 -7.86 -15.32 -33.46
C GLN A 5 -6.81 -14.35 -34.01
N THR A 6 -5.55 -14.64 -33.76
CA THR A 6 -4.39 -13.91 -34.28
C THR A 6 -3.50 -14.84 -35.09
N GLN A 7 -2.48 -14.28 -35.74
CA GLN A 7 -1.49 -15.06 -36.48
C GLN A 7 -0.74 -16.08 -35.61
N VAL A 8 -0.59 -15.81 -34.31
CA VAL A 8 0.12 -16.67 -33.36
C VAL A 8 -0.82 -17.53 -32.50
N GLY A 9 -2.12 -17.51 -32.79
CA GLY A 9 -3.14 -18.31 -32.09
C GLY A 9 -4.22 -17.47 -31.40
N LEU A 10 -4.91 -18.09 -30.45
CA LEU A 10 -5.99 -17.45 -29.69
C LEU A 10 -5.44 -16.54 -28.59
N VAL A 11 -5.79 -15.26 -28.64
CA VAL A 11 -5.45 -14.27 -27.59
C VAL A 11 -6.68 -13.99 -26.73
N PRO A 12 -6.59 -14.11 -25.39
CA PRO A 12 -7.72 -13.86 -24.50
C PRO A 12 -8.20 -12.41 -24.57
N GLN A 13 -9.53 -12.22 -24.55
CA GLN A 13 -10.16 -10.91 -24.61
C GLN A 13 -10.64 -10.46 -23.22
N VAL A 14 -10.27 -9.23 -22.85
CA VAL A 14 -10.73 -8.55 -21.63
C VAL A 14 -11.75 -7.47 -21.97
N SER A 15 -12.73 -7.28 -21.08
CA SER A 15 -13.72 -6.20 -21.19
C SER A 15 -13.19 -4.92 -20.55
N SER A 16 -13.59 -3.74 -21.04
CA SER A 16 -13.35 -2.48 -20.31
C SER A 16 -14.26 -2.34 -19.08
N SER A 17 -15.44 -2.96 -19.09
CA SER A 17 -16.40 -2.88 -18.00
C SER A 17 -16.00 -3.79 -16.83
N LEU A 18 -15.88 -3.22 -15.63
CA LEU A 18 -15.62 -3.98 -14.41
C LEU A 18 -16.90 -4.70 -13.95
N THR A 19 -16.82 -6.02 -13.77
CA THR A 19 -17.90 -6.82 -13.18
C THR A 19 -18.02 -6.55 -11.67
N ARG A 20 -19.13 -6.98 -11.06
CA ARG A 20 -19.27 -6.96 -9.59
C ARG A 20 -18.16 -7.75 -8.89
N ASN A 21 -17.72 -8.87 -9.47
CA ASN A 21 -16.63 -9.68 -8.95
C ASN A 21 -15.29 -8.95 -8.99
N ASP A 22 -15.03 -8.14 -10.02
CA ASP A 22 -13.81 -7.33 -10.11
C ASP A 22 -13.77 -6.26 -9.02
N ARG A 23 -14.91 -5.60 -8.78
CA ARG A 23 -15.06 -4.59 -7.73
C ARG A 23 -14.92 -5.21 -6.34
N LEU A 24 -15.57 -6.35 -6.10
CA LEU A 24 -15.48 -7.08 -4.84
C LEU A 24 -14.06 -7.63 -4.60
N GLY A 25 -13.41 -8.16 -5.62
CA GLY A 25 -12.02 -8.64 -5.55
C GLY A 25 -11.05 -7.50 -5.21
N SER A 26 -11.22 -6.36 -5.87
CA SER A 26 -10.46 -5.14 -5.60
C SER A 26 -10.65 -4.65 -4.16
N PHE A 27 -11.88 -4.70 -3.65
CA PHE A 27 -12.17 -4.41 -2.26
C PHE A 27 -11.48 -5.40 -1.32
N LYS A 28 -11.68 -6.71 -1.51
CA LYS A 28 -11.04 -7.78 -0.73
C LYS A 28 -9.52 -7.62 -0.67
N ALA A 29 -8.86 -7.35 -1.80
CA ALA A 29 -7.42 -7.14 -1.87
C ALA A 29 -6.94 -5.91 -1.06
N ARG A 30 -7.75 -4.83 -0.99
CA ARG A 30 -7.46 -3.68 -0.12
C ARG A 30 -7.59 -4.01 1.36
N TRP A 31 -8.45 -4.96 1.72
CA TRP A 31 -8.61 -5.47 3.08
C TRP A 31 -7.74 -6.69 3.39
N GLY A 32 -6.77 -7.00 2.53
CA GLY A 32 -5.83 -8.12 2.73
C GLY A 32 -6.40 -9.51 2.50
N ILE A 33 -7.65 -9.63 2.04
CA ILE A 33 -8.31 -10.91 1.77
C ILE A 33 -7.89 -11.37 0.37
N GLY A 34 -7.14 -12.47 0.28
CA GLY A 34 -6.68 -13.03 -0.99
C GLY A 34 -5.71 -12.14 -1.78
N ARG A 35 -5.18 -11.08 -1.16
CA ARG A 35 -4.34 -10.06 -1.82
C ARG A 35 -3.14 -10.65 -2.54
N MET A 36 -2.44 -11.62 -1.93
CA MET A 36 -1.23 -12.24 -2.48
C MET A 36 -1.48 -13.05 -3.76
N HIS A 37 -2.74 -13.38 -4.04
CA HIS A 37 -3.16 -14.14 -5.22
C HIS A 37 -4.09 -13.32 -6.13
N TYR A 38 -4.19 -11.99 -5.93
CA TYR A 38 -5.06 -11.14 -6.74
C TYR A 38 -4.36 -10.75 -8.05
N THR A 39 -4.14 -11.75 -8.90
CA THR A 39 -3.34 -11.66 -10.13
C THR A 39 -4.13 -12.08 -11.36
N VAL A 40 -3.57 -11.78 -12.52
CA VAL A 40 -3.95 -12.34 -13.82
C VAL A 40 -2.77 -13.08 -14.42
N GLU A 41 -3.00 -13.96 -15.38
CA GLU A 41 -1.89 -14.62 -16.06
C GLU A 41 -1.07 -13.58 -16.85
N PRO A 42 0.27 -13.63 -16.80
CA PRO A 42 1.12 -12.84 -17.68
C PRO A 42 0.92 -13.24 -19.14
N GLY A 43 0.91 -12.27 -20.05
CA GLY A 43 0.71 -12.53 -21.47
C GLY A 43 0.03 -11.38 -22.20
N LEU A 44 -0.32 -11.63 -23.46
CA LEU A 44 -1.03 -10.67 -24.29
C LEU A 44 -2.53 -10.84 -24.15
N TYR A 45 -3.24 -9.71 -24.09
CA TYR A 45 -4.69 -9.65 -24.02
C TYR A 45 -5.23 -8.65 -25.05
N ALA A 46 -6.40 -8.95 -25.59
CA ALA A 46 -7.15 -8.04 -26.45
C ALA A 46 -8.16 -7.24 -25.62
N LEU A 47 -8.19 -5.92 -25.77
CA LEU A 47 -9.28 -5.07 -25.32
C LEU A 47 -10.09 -4.63 -26.54
N GLY A 48 -11.40 -4.92 -26.57
CA GLY A 48 -12.23 -4.66 -27.75
C GLY A 48 -11.87 -5.61 -28.90
N GLN A 49 -11.83 -5.10 -30.13
CA GLN A 49 -11.44 -5.82 -31.35
C GLN A 49 -10.19 -5.15 -31.96
N PRO A 50 -9.00 -5.32 -31.35
CA PRO A 50 -7.77 -4.75 -31.87
C PRO A 50 -7.32 -5.43 -33.16
N ASP A 51 -6.73 -4.63 -34.04
CA ASP A 51 -6.10 -5.03 -35.30
C ASP A 51 -4.56 -4.87 -35.21
N GLU A 52 -3.88 -5.04 -36.34
CA GLU A 52 -2.41 -4.93 -36.43
C GLU A 52 -1.87 -3.51 -36.25
N HIS A 53 -2.73 -2.48 -36.33
CA HIS A 53 -2.37 -1.08 -36.14
C HIS A 53 -2.73 -0.56 -34.73
N SER A 54 -3.45 -1.36 -33.95
CA SER A 54 -3.93 -0.99 -32.63
C SER A 54 -2.78 -0.86 -31.62
N PRO A 55 -2.75 0.20 -30.79
CA PRO A 55 -1.63 0.42 -29.87
C PRO A 55 -1.49 -0.68 -28.82
N VAL A 56 -0.25 -0.90 -28.39
CA VAL A 56 0.11 -1.87 -27.37
C VAL A 56 0.44 -1.17 -26.05
N LEU A 57 -0.31 -1.47 -25.00
CA LEU A 57 -0.09 -0.95 -23.64
C LEU A 57 0.49 -2.02 -22.75
N VAL A 58 1.44 -1.65 -21.89
CA VAL A 58 2.11 -2.58 -20.98
C VAL A 58 1.63 -2.35 -19.55
N THR A 59 1.35 -3.43 -18.82
CA THR A 59 0.94 -3.35 -17.41
C THR A 59 1.47 -4.54 -16.59
N ALA A 60 1.24 -4.47 -15.29
CA ALA A 60 1.61 -5.50 -14.32
C ALA A 60 0.53 -6.56 -14.17
N ASN A 61 0.89 -7.81 -13.84
CA ASN A 61 -0.06 -8.89 -13.57
C ASN A 61 -0.82 -8.77 -12.23
N TYR A 62 -0.61 -7.69 -11.47
CA TYR A 62 -1.50 -7.34 -10.37
C TYR A 62 -2.88 -6.96 -10.92
N LYS A 63 -3.92 -7.73 -10.59
CA LYS A 63 -5.23 -7.60 -11.24
C LYS A 63 -5.85 -6.21 -11.10
N MET A 64 -5.61 -5.49 -10.00
CA MET A 64 -6.08 -4.11 -9.85
C MET A 64 -5.38 -3.13 -10.82
N SER A 65 -4.12 -3.38 -11.19
CA SER A 65 -3.42 -2.59 -12.20
C SER A 65 -4.03 -2.81 -13.59
N LEU A 66 -4.33 -4.05 -13.95
CA LEU A 66 -5.06 -4.35 -15.20
C LEU A 66 -6.47 -3.76 -15.19
N ASP A 67 -7.22 -3.93 -14.09
CA ASP A 67 -8.60 -3.43 -13.96
C ASP A 67 -8.66 -1.90 -14.14
N ARG A 68 -7.72 -1.15 -13.54
CA ARG A 68 -7.64 0.31 -13.75
C ARG A 68 -7.27 0.69 -15.18
N LEU A 69 -6.43 -0.11 -15.84
CA LEU A 69 -6.04 0.13 -17.24
C LEU A 69 -7.24 -0.07 -18.18
N ARG A 70 -7.89 -1.25 -18.13
CA ARG A 70 -9.00 -1.57 -19.02
C ARG A 70 -10.22 -0.69 -18.80
N GLU A 71 -10.51 -0.32 -17.55
CA GLU A 71 -11.61 0.58 -17.18
C GLU A 71 -11.48 1.96 -17.83
N ALA A 72 -10.26 2.49 -17.91
CA ALA A 72 -9.97 3.79 -18.51
C ALA A 72 -10.08 3.82 -20.04
N LEU A 73 -10.12 2.66 -20.71
CA LEU A 73 -10.06 2.52 -22.16
C LEU A 73 -11.38 2.02 -22.76
N THR A 74 -12.50 2.41 -22.14
CA THR A 74 -13.83 2.04 -22.63
C THR A 74 -14.06 2.54 -24.06
N GLY A 75 -14.56 1.64 -24.93
CA GLY A 75 -14.81 1.93 -26.33
C GLY A 75 -13.58 1.97 -27.23
N ARG A 76 -12.40 1.55 -26.73
CA ARG A 76 -11.14 1.53 -27.51
C ARG A 76 -10.67 0.10 -27.76
N ASN A 77 -10.03 -0.09 -28.91
CA ASN A 77 -9.44 -1.35 -29.33
C ASN A 77 -7.93 -1.32 -29.11
N MET A 78 -7.42 -2.13 -28.19
CA MET A 78 -6.02 -2.07 -27.78
C MET A 78 -5.46 -3.46 -27.49
N TRP A 79 -4.16 -3.63 -27.70
CA TRP A 79 -3.42 -4.77 -27.18
C TRP A 79 -2.88 -4.43 -25.78
N ILE A 80 -3.00 -5.36 -24.83
CA ILE A 80 -2.49 -5.20 -23.46
C ILE A 80 -1.48 -6.30 -23.17
N LEU A 81 -0.21 -5.94 -23.04
CA LEU A 81 0.87 -6.85 -22.64
C LEU A 81 1.04 -6.80 -21.13
N VAL A 82 0.71 -7.90 -20.46
CA VAL A 82 0.78 -8.05 -19.02
C VAL A 82 2.10 -8.73 -18.64
N LEU A 83 2.94 -8.04 -17.87
CA LEU A 83 4.22 -8.56 -17.35
C LEU A 83 4.03 -9.34 -16.05
N ASP A 84 4.89 -10.33 -15.81
CA ASP A 84 4.91 -11.07 -14.55
C ASP A 84 5.62 -10.29 -13.46
N THR A 85 4.84 -9.54 -12.68
CA THR A 85 5.34 -8.77 -11.55
C THR A 85 5.12 -9.47 -10.21
N LYS A 86 4.80 -10.77 -10.21
CA LYS A 86 4.46 -11.54 -9.00
C LYS A 86 3.31 -10.91 -8.19
N GLY A 87 2.32 -10.36 -8.90
CA GLY A 87 1.16 -9.71 -8.28
C GLY A 87 1.45 -8.36 -7.62
N ILE A 88 2.55 -7.70 -7.99
CA ILE A 88 2.91 -6.37 -7.50
C ILE A 88 2.52 -5.32 -8.54
N ASN A 89 1.99 -4.17 -8.10
CA ASN A 89 1.64 -3.06 -8.99
C ASN A 89 2.85 -2.52 -9.77
N VAL A 90 2.61 -1.78 -10.85
CA VAL A 90 3.65 -1.24 -11.75
C VAL A 90 4.77 -0.50 -11.01
N TRP A 91 4.44 0.46 -10.14
CA TRP A 91 5.45 1.34 -9.52
C TRP A 91 6.36 0.57 -8.55
N CYS A 92 5.76 -0.24 -7.67
CA CYS A 92 6.52 -1.06 -6.73
C CYS A 92 7.33 -2.14 -7.45
N ALA A 93 6.77 -2.75 -8.51
CA ALA A 93 7.44 -3.78 -9.30
C ALA A 93 8.61 -3.21 -10.11
N ALA A 94 8.47 -1.99 -10.65
CA ALA A 94 9.56 -1.30 -11.36
C ALA A 94 10.70 -0.96 -10.41
N GLY A 95 10.39 -0.43 -9.22
CA GLY A 95 11.41 -0.17 -8.19
C GLY A 95 12.12 -1.42 -7.67
N LYS A 96 11.45 -2.59 -7.69
CA LYS A 96 12.02 -3.88 -7.32
C LYS A 96 12.72 -4.61 -8.48
N GLY A 97 12.47 -4.20 -9.73
CA GLY A 97 13.02 -4.79 -10.95
C GLY A 97 12.21 -5.92 -11.57
N THR A 98 11.07 -6.33 -11.00
CA THR A 98 10.20 -7.36 -11.61
C THR A 98 9.38 -6.81 -12.77
N PHE A 99 9.03 -5.53 -12.75
CA PHE A 99 8.62 -4.81 -13.96
C PHE A 99 9.89 -4.25 -14.60
N GLY A 100 10.64 -5.13 -15.28
CA GLY A 100 12.00 -4.85 -15.75
C GLY A 100 12.17 -4.95 -17.27
N THR A 101 13.26 -4.38 -17.79
CA THR A 101 13.64 -4.48 -19.21
C THR A 101 13.60 -5.92 -19.74
N MET A 102 14.23 -6.86 -19.02
CA MET A 102 14.33 -8.25 -19.49
C MET A 102 12.99 -8.99 -19.46
N GLU A 103 12.17 -8.74 -18.43
CA GLU A 103 10.81 -9.29 -18.37
C GLU A 103 9.97 -8.75 -19.54
N LEU A 104 10.06 -7.45 -19.84
CA LEU A 104 9.35 -6.87 -20.97
C LEU A 104 9.78 -7.51 -22.30
N VAL A 105 11.09 -7.62 -22.56
CA VAL A 105 11.61 -8.24 -23.77
C VAL A 105 11.16 -9.70 -23.89
N SER A 106 11.28 -10.49 -22.82
CA SER A 106 10.83 -11.88 -22.79
C SER A 106 9.33 -12.01 -23.07
N ARG A 107 8.50 -11.07 -22.59
CA ARG A 107 7.06 -11.06 -22.86
C ARG A 107 6.72 -10.69 -24.29
N ILE A 108 7.45 -9.75 -24.90
CA ILE A 108 7.30 -9.42 -26.33
C ILE A 108 7.57 -10.66 -27.20
N GLU A 109 8.64 -11.39 -26.90
CA GLU A 109 9.06 -12.59 -27.63
C GLU A 109 8.07 -13.74 -27.44
N SER A 110 7.79 -14.11 -26.18
CA SER A 110 6.93 -15.25 -25.86
C SER A 110 5.47 -15.05 -26.28
N SER A 111 4.98 -13.81 -26.37
CA SER A 111 3.64 -13.53 -26.87
C SER A 111 3.57 -13.43 -28.40
N GLY A 112 4.70 -13.55 -29.11
CA GLY A 112 4.76 -13.37 -30.56
C GLY A 112 4.29 -11.99 -31.03
N LEU A 113 4.41 -10.95 -30.18
CA LEU A 113 3.82 -9.62 -30.43
C LEU A 113 4.25 -9.05 -31.78
N ALA A 114 5.49 -9.32 -32.17
CA ALA A 114 6.09 -8.89 -33.43
C ALA A 114 5.32 -9.34 -34.69
N GLN A 115 4.54 -10.42 -34.59
CA GLN A 115 3.74 -10.99 -35.68
C GLN A 115 2.27 -10.52 -35.62
N ILE A 116 1.83 -9.94 -34.50
CA ILE A 116 0.45 -9.50 -34.29
C ILE A 116 0.27 -8.04 -34.73
N VAL A 117 1.27 -7.20 -34.47
CA VAL A 117 1.24 -5.77 -34.83
C VAL A 117 2.23 -5.44 -35.94
N SER A 118 1.79 -4.59 -36.87
CA SER A 118 2.60 -4.11 -38.00
C SER A 118 3.63 -3.06 -37.59
N HIS A 119 3.52 -2.52 -36.37
CA HIS A 119 4.41 -1.52 -35.81
C HIS A 119 5.36 -2.08 -34.73
N ARG A 120 6.25 -1.22 -34.22
CA ARG A 120 7.23 -1.53 -33.15
C ARG A 120 7.22 -0.46 -32.07
N GLU A 121 6.05 -0.19 -31.48
CA GLU A 121 5.84 0.81 -30.44
C GLU A 121 5.07 0.20 -29.26
N LEU A 122 5.50 0.53 -28.04
CA LEU A 122 4.91 0.12 -26.77
C LEU A 122 4.65 1.34 -25.90
N ILE A 123 3.47 1.41 -25.30
CA ILE A 123 3.10 2.46 -24.35
C ILE A 123 3.24 1.91 -22.94
N LEU A 124 4.22 2.44 -22.20
CA LEU A 124 4.46 2.08 -20.80
C LEU A 124 3.90 3.14 -19.85
N PRO A 125 3.45 2.78 -18.64
CA PRO A 125 3.12 3.75 -17.62
C PRO A 125 4.36 4.56 -17.21
N GLN A 126 4.20 5.85 -16.90
CA GLN A 126 5.32 6.71 -16.48
C GLN A 126 6.14 6.10 -15.33
N LEU A 127 5.46 5.48 -14.36
CA LEU A 127 6.07 4.91 -13.16
C LEU A 127 6.81 3.59 -13.40
N ALA A 128 6.85 3.08 -14.64
CA ALA A 128 7.70 1.96 -15.03
C ALA A 128 9.16 2.37 -15.25
N GLY A 129 9.44 3.68 -15.43
CA GLY A 129 10.76 4.20 -15.76
C GLY A 129 11.92 3.71 -14.88
N PRO A 130 11.78 3.56 -13.55
CA PRO A 130 12.85 3.02 -12.71
C PRO A 130 13.27 1.58 -13.03
N GLY A 131 12.39 0.77 -13.63
CA GLY A 131 12.65 -0.63 -13.94
C GLY A 131 12.98 -0.91 -15.41
N VAL A 132 12.59 -0.01 -16.32
CA VAL A 132 12.69 -0.23 -17.77
C VAL A 132 13.62 0.77 -18.44
N ALA A 133 14.70 0.25 -19.04
CA ALA A 133 15.61 1.00 -19.88
C ALA A 133 15.12 0.97 -21.34
N ALA A 134 14.42 2.03 -21.77
CA ALA A 134 13.80 2.10 -23.10
C ALA A 134 14.77 1.87 -24.27
N HIS A 135 16.02 2.32 -24.14
CA HIS A 135 17.06 2.14 -25.17
C HIS A 135 17.47 0.67 -25.31
N GLU A 136 17.59 -0.06 -24.20
CA GLU A 136 17.88 -1.50 -24.21
C GLU A 136 16.70 -2.30 -24.77
N VAL A 137 15.45 -1.94 -24.43
CA VAL A 137 14.27 -2.58 -25.03
C VAL A 137 14.31 -2.44 -26.56
N LYS A 138 14.60 -1.24 -27.08
CA LYS A 138 14.70 -1.00 -28.52
C LYS A 138 15.85 -1.79 -29.15
N LYS A 139 17.01 -1.85 -28.48
CA LYS A 139 18.19 -2.57 -28.97
C LYS A 139 17.94 -4.07 -29.09
N ILE A 140 17.27 -4.67 -28.10
CA ILE A 140 17.07 -6.13 -28.03
C ILE A 140 15.84 -6.56 -28.82
N SER A 141 14.70 -5.91 -28.63
CA SER A 141 13.41 -6.34 -29.21
C SER A 141 13.01 -5.59 -30.48
N GLY A 142 13.69 -4.48 -30.81
CA GLY A 142 13.28 -3.56 -31.88
C GLY A 142 12.11 -2.64 -31.51
N PHE A 143 11.40 -2.88 -30.40
CA PHE A 143 10.27 -2.04 -29.97
C PHE A 143 10.74 -0.74 -29.30
N LYS A 144 10.21 0.38 -29.79
CA LYS A 144 10.34 1.69 -29.15
C LYS A 144 9.37 1.78 -27.98
N VAL A 145 9.87 2.21 -26.83
CA VAL A 145 9.06 2.52 -25.65
C VAL A 145 8.70 3.99 -25.63
N THR A 146 7.41 4.27 -25.49
CA THR A 146 6.85 5.60 -25.24
C THR A 146 6.20 5.61 -23.85
N TYR A 147 6.60 6.55 -22.98
CA TYR A 147 6.05 6.67 -21.64
C TYR A 147 4.76 7.49 -21.65
N GLY A 148 3.64 6.81 -21.37
CA GLY A 148 2.32 7.38 -21.18
C GLY A 148 2.15 8.08 -19.82
N PRO A 149 0.92 8.52 -19.50
CA PRO A 149 0.61 9.28 -18.29
C PRO A 149 0.83 8.47 -16.99
N ILE A 150 0.84 9.17 -15.85
CA ILE A 150 0.87 8.52 -14.52
C ILE A 150 -0.45 7.79 -14.25
N ARG A 151 -1.59 8.38 -14.60
CA ARG A 151 -2.91 7.82 -14.31
C ARG A 151 -3.51 7.24 -15.59
N ALA A 152 -4.11 6.05 -15.47
CA ALA A 152 -4.76 5.41 -16.60
C ALA A 152 -5.92 6.25 -17.18
N ILE A 153 -6.63 7.02 -16.35
CA ILE A 153 -7.74 7.89 -16.81
C ILE A 153 -7.32 8.96 -17.81
N ASP A 154 -6.03 9.32 -17.84
CA ASP A 154 -5.50 10.32 -18.77
C ASP A 154 -5.10 9.68 -20.12
N LEU A 155 -5.13 8.34 -20.24
CA LEU A 155 -4.72 7.61 -21.46
C LEU A 155 -5.55 7.97 -22.70
N PRO A 156 -6.90 8.08 -22.65
CA PRO A 156 -7.68 8.47 -23.81
C PRO A 156 -7.20 9.79 -24.44
N ALA A 157 -7.08 10.84 -23.62
CA ALA A 157 -6.60 12.14 -24.09
C ALA A 157 -5.13 12.10 -24.57
N PHE A 158 -4.28 11.30 -23.91
CA PHE A 158 -2.90 11.08 -24.35
C PHE A 158 -2.82 10.43 -25.74
N LEU A 159 -3.66 9.43 -26.00
CA LEU A 159 -3.74 8.74 -27.28
C LEU A 159 -4.27 9.68 -28.37
N ASP A 160 -5.35 10.42 -28.08
CA ASP A 160 -5.98 11.35 -29.02
C ASP A 160 -5.04 12.52 -29.40
N ASN A 161 -4.14 12.91 -28.49
CA ASN A 161 -3.11 13.93 -28.72
C ASN A 161 -1.83 13.39 -29.42
N GLY A 162 -1.89 12.21 -30.03
CA GLY A 162 -0.76 11.64 -30.77
C GLY A 162 0.41 11.27 -29.87
N LEU A 163 0.13 10.64 -28.72
CA LEU A 163 1.11 10.17 -27.74
C LEU A 163 1.93 11.29 -27.07
N LYS A 164 1.36 12.50 -26.99
CA LYS A 164 1.96 13.64 -26.30
C LYS A 164 1.27 13.85 -24.95
N ALA A 165 2.01 13.61 -23.87
CA ALA A 165 1.50 13.86 -22.52
C ALA A 165 1.64 15.33 -22.17
N THR A 166 0.57 15.91 -21.61
CA THR A 166 0.62 17.26 -21.04
C THR A 166 1.40 17.25 -19.72
N PRO A 167 1.88 18.42 -19.23
CA PRO A 167 2.55 18.51 -17.93
C PRO A 167 1.71 17.91 -16.79
N GLU A 168 0.40 18.14 -16.78
CA GLU A 168 -0.51 17.68 -15.71
C GLU A 168 -0.56 16.15 -15.61
N MET A 169 -0.45 15.45 -16.74
CA MET A 169 -0.41 13.99 -16.81
C MET A 169 0.85 13.38 -16.17
N ARG A 170 1.88 14.20 -15.93
CA ARG A 170 3.16 13.81 -15.30
C ARG A 170 3.18 14.07 -13.79
N PHE A 171 2.09 14.58 -13.20
CA PHE A 171 2.00 14.83 -11.77
C PHE A 171 0.99 13.93 -11.06
N LYS A 172 1.30 13.61 -9.79
CA LYS A 172 0.38 12.94 -8.86
C LYS A 172 0.11 13.89 -7.69
N THR A 173 -1.16 14.17 -7.42
CA THR A 173 -1.56 15.20 -6.44
C THR A 173 -1.44 14.73 -4.99
N PHE A 174 -1.51 13.41 -4.74
CA PHE A 174 -1.54 12.84 -3.39
C PHE A 174 -2.59 13.52 -2.51
N SER A 175 -3.83 13.59 -3.02
CA SER A 175 -4.98 14.10 -2.27
C SER A 175 -5.28 13.21 -1.04
N ILE A 176 -6.13 13.68 -0.13
CA ILE A 176 -6.50 12.92 1.08
C ILE A 176 -7.00 11.52 0.69
N LEU A 177 -7.88 11.40 -0.31
CA LEU A 177 -8.41 10.12 -0.78
C LEU A 177 -7.32 9.17 -1.28
N GLU A 178 -6.28 9.70 -1.92
CA GLU A 178 -5.16 8.90 -2.43
C GLU A 178 -4.25 8.42 -1.29
N ARG A 179 -4.08 9.22 -0.23
CA ARG A 179 -3.27 8.87 0.95
C ARG A 179 -3.96 7.82 1.82
N ILE A 180 -5.27 7.96 2.03
CA ILE A 180 -6.04 7.01 2.86
C ILE A 180 -6.30 5.68 2.16
N ALA A 181 -6.01 5.58 0.85
CA ALA A 181 -6.28 4.39 0.05
C ALA A 181 -5.58 3.12 0.56
N LEU A 182 -4.45 3.27 1.29
CA LEU A 182 -3.70 2.16 1.89
C LEU A 182 -4.05 1.88 3.36
N ILE A 183 -4.82 2.75 4.02
CA ILE A 183 -5.22 2.55 5.41
C ILE A 183 -5.86 1.16 5.64
N PRO A 184 -6.77 0.65 4.79
CA PRO A 184 -7.42 -0.63 5.08
C PRO A 184 -6.45 -1.82 5.21
N ILE A 185 -5.42 -1.89 4.37
CA ILE A 185 -4.48 -3.02 4.42
C ILE A 185 -3.57 -2.92 5.65
N GLU A 186 -3.09 -1.71 5.94
CA GLU A 186 -2.23 -1.45 7.10
C GLU A 186 -3.00 -1.63 8.41
N LEU A 187 -4.27 -1.20 8.45
CA LEU A 187 -5.16 -1.39 9.59
C LEU A 187 -5.42 -2.87 9.85
N VAL A 188 -5.73 -3.67 8.83
CA VAL A 188 -5.94 -5.12 9.01
C VAL A 188 -4.68 -5.81 9.54
N ALA A 189 -3.49 -5.45 9.02
CA ALA A 189 -2.22 -6.00 9.49
C ALA A 189 -1.95 -5.60 10.95
N ALA A 190 -2.11 -4.31 11.27
CA ALA A 190 -1.92 -3.78 12.62
C ALA A 190 -2.93 -4.36 13.62
N MET A 191 -4.20 -4.54 13.23
CA MET A 191 -5.23 -5.14 14.07
C MET A 191 -4.96 -6.60 14.40
N LYS A 192 -4.44 -7.41 13.45
CA LYS A 192 -4.08 -8.80 13.74
C LYS A 192 -3.00 -8.90 14.82
N ALA A 193 -1.93 -8.10 14.69
CA ALA A 193 -0.89 -8.03 15.70
C ALA A 193 -1.41 -7.44 17.02
N GLY A 194 -2.19 -6.37 16.94
CA GLY A 194 -2.81 -5.70 18.08
C GLY A 194 -3.70 -6.62 18.89
N LEU A 195 -4.60 -7.39 18.26
CA LEU A 195 -5.46 -8.34 18.94
C LEU A 195 -4.67 -9.44 19.66
N ALA A 196 -3.57 -9.93 19.06
CA ALA A 196 -2.69 -10.89 19.72
C ALA A 196 -2.01 -10.29 20.96
N ILE A 197 -1.54 -9.04 20.88
CA ILE A 197 -0.96 -8.31 22.01
C ILE A 197 -2.02 -8.06 23.09
N ILE A 198 -3.22 -7.62 22.71
CA ILE A 198 -4.32 -7.37 23.66
C ILE A 198 -4.69 -8.66 24.39
N ALA A 199 -4.82 -9.78 23.68
CA ALA A 199 -5.09 -11.07 24.30
C ALA A 199 -3.98 -11.48 25.27
N LEU A 200 -2.71 -11.27 24.91
CA LEU A 200 -1.58 -11.54 25.80
C LEU A 200 -1.61 -10.67 27.06
N LEU A 201 -1.82 -9.36 26.92
CA LEU A 201 -1.90 -8.45 28.06
C LEU A 201 -3.09 -8.82 28.96
N PHE A 202 -4.23 -9.17 28.39
CA PHE A 202 -5.43 -9.64 29.11
C PHE A 202 -5.17 -10.92 29.91
N LEU A 203 -4.39 -11.87 29.36
CA LEU A 203 -4.01 -13.08 30.10
C LEU A 203 -3.07 -12.75 31.27
N ILE A 204 -2.09 -11.87 31.06
CA ILE A 204 -1.13 -11.46 32.10
C ILE A 204 -1.86 -10.76 33.26
N THR A 205 -2.80 -9.87 32.95
CA THR A 205 -3.56 -9.12 33.94
C THR A 205 -4.49 -10.02 34.76
N ILE A 206 -5.19 -10.96 34.12
CA ILE A 206 -6.05 -11.92 34.82
C ILE A 206 -5.22 -12.79 35.77
N ILE A 207 -4.11 -13.36 35.29
CA ILE A 207 -3.27 -14.23 36.13
C ILE A 207 -2.74 -13.45 37.34
N ARG A 208 -2.32 -12.19 37.13
CA ARG A 208 -1.73 -11.38 38.19
C ARG A 208 -2.76 -10.85 39.19
N ARG A 209 -3.90 -10.39 38.71
CA ARG A 209 -4.93 -9.70 39.51
C ARG A 209 -6.16 -10.55 39.80
N ALA A 210 -6.09 -11.87 39.60
CA ALA A 210 -7.16 -12.81 39.95
C ALA A 210 -7.63 -12.65 41.41
N GLY A 211 -6.72 -12.25 42.32
CA GLY A 211 -7.03 -12.01 43.75
C GLY A 211 -7.69 -10.66 44.07
N GLU A 212 -7.64 -9.66 43.18
CA GLU A 212 -8.14 -8.29 43.43
C GLU A 212 -9.59 -8.07 42.93
N GLY A 213 -10.23 -9.12 42.42
CA GLY A 213 -11.58 -9.10 41.88
C GLY A 213 -11.65 -8.88 40.36
N TRP A 214 -12.58 -9.59 39.73
CA TRP A 214 -12.76 -9.63 38.27
C TRP A 214 -12.98 -8.25 37.62
N VAL A 215 -13.64 -7.34 38.34
CA VAL A 215 -13.94 -5.98 37.85
C VAL A 215 -12.68 -5.15 37.65
N ASN A 216 -11.73 -5.22 38.59
CA ASN A 216 -10.47 -4.48 38.53
C ASN A 216 -9.55 -5.02 37.42
N ALA A 217 -9.46 -6.35 37.32
CA ALA A 217 -8.71 -7.00 36.25
C ALA A 217 -9.29 -6.65 34.86
N PHE A 218 -10.62 -6.63 34.72
CA PHE A 218 -11.28 -6.26 33.47
C PHE A 218 -11.04 -4.78 33.11
N ASN A 219 -11.18 -3.86 34.07
CA ASN A 219 -10.95 -2.43 33.84
C ASN A 219 -9.53 -2.10 33.37
N HIS A 220 -8.51 -2.73 33.97
CA HIS A 220 -7.11 -2.53 33.57
C HIS A 220 -6.83 -3.12 32.19
N SER A 221 -7.37 -4.31 31.90
CA SER A 221 -7.23 -4.93 30.59
C SER A 221 -7.96 -4.16 29.50
N PHE A 222 -9.14 -3.63 29.81
CA PHE A 222 -9.91 -2.79 28.91
C PHE A 222 -9.18 -1.49 28.58
N PHE A 223 -8.57 -0.83 29.58
CA PHE A 223 -7.74 0.35 29.32
C PHE A 223 -6.52 0.02 28.47
N SER A 224 -5.87 -1.12 28.74
CA SER A 224 -4.74 -1.59 27.93
C SER A 224 -5.13 -1.89 26.48
N ALA A 225 -6.32 -2.46 26.26
CA ALA A 225 -6.87 -2.66 24.93
C ALA A 225 -7.11 -1.32 24.21
N ILE A 226 -7.70 -0.34 24.90
CA ILE A 226 -7.88 1.02 24.35
C ILE A 226 -6.51 1.62 23.98
N GLY A 227 -5.49 1.52 24.84
CA GLY A 227 -4.16 2.03 24.56
C GLY A 227 -3.55 1.49 23.26
N ILE A 228 -3.61 0.17 23.05
CA ILE A 228 -3.16 -0.46 21.79
C ILE A 228 -3.98 0.06 20.59
N LEU A 229 -5.30 0.09 20.71
CA LEU A 229 -6.19 0.58 19.66
C LEU A 229 -5.93 2.06 19.33
N THR A 230 -5.64 2.88 20.34
CA THR A 230 -5.25 4.29 20.17
C THR A 230 -3.94 4.41 19.38
N GLY A 231 -2.92 3.62 19.71
CA GLY A 231 -1.67 3.62 18.94
C GLY A 231 -1.84 3.15 17.49
N ILE A 232 -2.69 2.14 17.26
CA ILE A 232 -3.05 1.69 15.91
C ILE A 232 -3.79 2.80 15.15
N LEU A 233 -4.78 3.43 15.77
CA LEU A 233 -5.53 4.54 15.18
C LEU A 233 -4.59 5.71 14.83
N ALA A 234 -3.70 6.10 15.74
CA ALA A 234 -2.76 7.19 15.55
C ALA A 234 -1.79 6.92 14.38
N GLY A 235 -1.16 5.74 14.35
CA GLY A 235 -0.14 5.41 13.36
C GLY A 235 -0.71 4.98 12.01
N ALA A 236 -1.69 4.09 12.01
CA ALA A 236 -2.21 3.46 10.80
C ALA A 236 -3.33 4.27 10.11
N VAL A 237 -4.02 5.17 10.84
CA VAL A 237 -5.17 5.93 10.30
C VAL A 237 -4.90 7.44 10.29
N LEU A 238 -4.64 8.04 11.45
CA LEU A 238 -4.55 9.50 11.56
C LEU A 238 -3.28 10.05 10.91
N THR A 239 -2.13 9.40 11.10
CA THR A 239 -0.86 9.84 10.51
C THR A 239 -0.90 9.95 8.99
N PRO A 240 -1.31 8.92 8.21
CA PRO A 240 -1.41 9.04 6.75
C PRO A 240 -2.51 10.01 6.30
N ALA A 241 -3.61 10.13 7.05
CA ALA A 241 -4.68 11.08 6.74
C ALA A 241 -4.23 12.55 6.91
N LEU A 242 -3.44 12.83 7.95
CA LEU A 242 -2.98 14.17 8.30
C LEU A 242 -1.56 14.50 7.82
N LEU A 243 -0.98 13.63 6.99
CA LEU A 243 0.44 13.62 6.65
C LEU A 243 1.03 14.98 6.20
N PRO A 244 0.34 15.82 5.40
CA PRO A 244 0.85 17.15 5.01
C PRO A 244 1.01 18.14 6.17
N TRP A 245 0.16 18.03 7.20
CA TRP A 245 0.13 18.97 8.32
C TRP A 245 1.07 18.58 9.47
N LEU A 246 1.56 17.33 9.47
CA LEU A 246 2.46 16.85 10.51
C LEU A 246 3.89 17.34 10.28
N PRO A 247 4.62 17.73 11.34
CA PRO A 247 5.95 18.31 11.22
C PRO A 247 6.99 17.27 10.75
N GLY A 248 8.03 17.76 10.09
CA GLY A 248 9.17 16.96 9.65
C GLY A 248 8.95 16.16 8.36
N ARG A 249 10.03 15.50 7.88
CA ARG A 249 10.02 14.62 6.70
C ARG A 249 9.95 13.13 7.06
N ALA A 250 10.51 12.74 8.20
CA ALA A 250 10.53 11.36 8.68
C ALA A 250 9.13 10.92 9.12
N PHE A 251 8.72 9.73 8.70
CA PHE A 251 7.43 9.15 9.08
C PHE A 251 7.38 8.78 10.56
N SER A 252 8.50 8.35 11.13
CA SER A 252 8.66 8.07 12.55
C SER A 252 8.36 9.29 13.41
N ILE A 253 8.80 10.49 13.00
CA ILE A 253 8.52 11.74 13.71
C ILE A 253 7.04 12.11 13.59
N LYS A 254 6.47 12.02 12.38
CA LYS A 254 5.04 12.31 12.15
C LYS A 254 4.14 11.38 12.98
N GLY A 255 4.46 10.08 12.98
CA GLY A 255 3.75 9.08 13.77
C GLY A 255 3.96 9.26 15.27
N PHE A 256 5.16 9.64 15.71
CA PHE A 256 5.43 9.97 17.11
C PHE A 256 4.58 11.16 17.58
N VAL A 257 4.52 12.24 16.80
CA VAL A 257 3.72 13.43 17.14
C VAL A 257 2.24 13.09 17.27
N MET A 258 1.67 12.36 16.30
CA MET A 258 0.28 11.91 16.40
C MET A 258 0.04 10.94 17.56
N GLY A 259 1.01 10.06 17.82
CA GLY A 259 0.97 9.15 18.95
C GLY A 259 0.98 9.89 20.28
N LEU A 260 1.79 10.94 20.42
CA LEU A 260 1.85 11.75 21.64
C LEU A 260 0.56 12.52 21.87
N ILE A 261 0.01 13.16 20.82
CA ILE A 261 -1.28 13.87 20.90
C ILE A 261 -2.38 12.91 21.36
N THR A 262 -2.49 11.74 20.75
CA THR A 262 -3.52 10.75 21.08
C THR A 262 -3.31 10.09 22.45
N ALA A 263 -2.06 9.88 22.88
CA ALA A 263 -1.73 9.40 24.22
C ALA A 263 -2.15 10.40 25.29
N ILE A 264 -1.88 11.70 25.10
CA ILE A 264 -2.30 12.76 26.02
C ILE A 264 -3.82 12.79 26.12
N ILE A 265 -4.54 12.74 25.00
CA ILE A 265 -6.01 12.68 24.98
C ILE A 265 -6.52 11.45 25.74
N LEU A 266 -5.91 10.28 25.55
CA LEU A 266 -6.29 9.06 26.25
C LEU A 266 -6.12 9.21 27.78
N ILE A 267 -4.99 9.79 28.22
CA ILE A 267 -4.68 9.98 29.64
C ILE A 267 -5.62 11.02 30.27
N THR A 268 -5.91 12.13 29.59
CA THR A 268 -6.83 13.17 30.12
C THR A 268 -8.26 12.64 30.25
N LEU A 269 -8.74 11.86 29.27
CA LEU A 269 -10.03 11.19 29.36
C LEU A 269 -10.09 10.18 30.50
N ARG A 270 -9.01 9.41 30.71
CA ARG A 270 -8.90 8.48 31.85
C ARG A 270 -8.95 9.21 33.19
N PHE A 271 -8.23 10.33 33.30
CA PHE A 271 -8.20 11.15 34.51
C PHE A 271 -9.58 11.76 34.81
N SER A 272 -10.27 12.27 33.79
CA SER A 272 -11.62 12.83 33.94
C SER A 272 -12.67 11.78 34.32
N ALA A 273 -12.51 10.53 33.89
CA ALA A 273 -13.46 9.45 34.16
C ALA A 273 -13.22 8.75 35.52
N SER A 274 -12.05 8.92 36.12
CA SER A 274 -11.67 8.21 37.35
C SER A 274 -11.69 9.17 38.54
N SER A 275 -12.68 9.06 39.43
CA SER A 275 -12.78 9.85 40.67
C SER A 275 -11.76 9.45 41.75
N ALA A 276 -11.16 8.26 41.62
CA ALA A 276 -10.06 7.77 42.43
C ALA A 276 -8.80 7.75 41.57
N GLY A 277 -7.71 8.37 42.07
CA GLY A 277 -6.45 8.57 41.35
C GLY A 277 -6.03 7.32 40.58
N GLY A 278 -6.14 7.39 39.26
CA GLY A 278 -5.73 6.30 38.38
C GLY A 278 -4.25 5.99 38.56
N ASN A 279 -3.88 4.72 38.40
CA ASN A 279 -2.52 4.24 38.57
C ASN A 279 -1.55 5.01 37.65
N GLY A 280 -0.82 5.98 38.23
CA GLY A 280 0.04 6.88 37.47
C GLY A 280 1.09 6.12 36.66
N PHE A 281 1.54 4.96 37.14
CA PHE A 281 2.46 4.09 36.41
C PHE A 281 1.86 3.56 35.10
N GLU A 282 0.58 3.19 35.10
CA GLU A 282 -0.13 2.75 33.89
C GLU A 282 -0.27 3.91 32.90
N MET A 283 -0.60 5.12 33.36
CA MET A 283 -0.71 6.30 32.49
C MET A 283 0.64 6.65 31.85
N VAL A 284 1.72 6.66 32.62
CA VAL A 284 3.07 6.92 32.10
C VAL A 284 3.48 5.81 31.14
N ALA A 285 3.15 4.55 31.41
CA ALA A 285 3.43 3.45 30.49
C ALA A 285 2.84 3.69 29.09
N TRP A 286 1.57 4.10 29.02
CA TRP A 286 0.90 4.38 27.75
C TRP A 286 1.41 5.64 27.04
N LEU A 287 2.00 6.59 27.78
CA LEU A 287 2.73 7.72 27.20
C LEU A 287 3.98 7.29 26.42
N PHE A 288 4.56 6.13 26.73
CA PHE A 288 5.66 5.54 25.96
C PHE A 288 5.17 4.57 24.88
N LEU A 289 4.20 3.70 25.21
CA LEU A 289 3.72 2.66 24.29
C LEU A 289 2.96 3.22 23.08
N VAL A 290 2.05 4.18 23.29
CA VAL A 290 1.23 4.72 22.19
C VAL A 290 2.10 5.46 21.15
N PRO A 291 3.02 6.37 21.52
CA PRO A 291 3.87 7.03 20.54
C PRO A 291 4.86 6.08 19.86
N ALA A 292 5.39 5.09 20.59
CA ALA A 292 6.28 4.09 19.99
C ALA A 292 5.55 3.26 18.92
N LEU A 293 4.35 2.75 19.25
CA LEU A 293 3.51 1.98 18.33
C LEU A 293 3.09 2.82 17.12
N SER A 294 2.62 4.05 17.35
CA SER A 294 2.21 4.98 16.30
C SER A 294 3.36 5.34 15.36
N ALA A 295 4.54 5.65 15.91
CA ALA A 295 5.75 5.95 15.15
C ALA A 295 6.21 4.75 14.30
N PHE A 296 6.12 3.53 14.84
CA PHE A 296 6.45 2.32 14.10
C PHE A 296 5.48 2.08 12.93
N LEU A 297 4.17 2.11 13.19
CA LEU A 297 3.15 1.88 12.17
C LEU A 297 3.16 2.94 11.07
N ALA A 298 3.46 4.21 11.41
CA ALA A 298 3.58 5.27 10.42
C ALA A 298 4.65 4.98 9.35
N MET A 299 5.74 4.28 9.68
CA MET A 299 6.82 3.98 8.74
C MET A 299 6.40 3.04 7.60
N ASN A 300 5.29 2.30 7.73
CA ASN A 300 4.74 1.49 6.64
C ASN A 300 4.27 2.34 5.45
N PHE A 301 3.97 3.63 5.66
CA PHE A 301 3.51 4.55 4.62
C PHE A 301 4.65 5.27 3.88
N THR A 302 5.91 4.99 4.21
CA THR A 302 7.09 5.56 3.52
C THR A 302 7.06 5.30 2.01
N GLY A 303 6.68 4.09 1.59
CA GLY A 303 6.53 3.71 0.18
C GLY A 303 5.25 4.21 -0.50
N ALA A 304 4.36 4.89 0.23
CA ALA A 304 3.11 5.45 -0.26
C ALA A 304 3.18 6.96 -0.55
N SER A 305 4.36 7.56 -0.39
CA SER A 305 4.58 8.98 -0.53
C SER A 305 5.86 9.28 -1.30
N THR A 306 6.04 10.55 -1.68
CA THR A 306 7.26 11.04 -2.33
C THR A 306 8.24 11.69 -1.36
N TYR A 307 7.99 11.65 -0.05
CA TYR A 307 8.82 12.35 0.94
C TYR A 307 10.17 11.67 1.17
N THR A 308 10.26 10.36 1.02
CA THR A 308 11.43 9.57 1.39
C THR A 308 11.92 8.71 0.23
N SER A 309 13.22 8.70 0.00
CA SER A 309 13.88 7.73 -0.87
C SER A 309 14.20 6.44 -0.11
N LEU A 310 14.52 5.35 -0.81
CA LEU A 310 14.95 4.10 -0.18
C LEU A 310 16.13 4.30 0.79
N SER A 311 17.13 5.09 0.40
CA SER A 311 18.26 5.44 1.28
C SER A 311 17.83 6.27 2.49
N GLY A 312 16.88 7.19 2.30
CA GLY A 312 16.25 7.96 3.36
C GLY A 312 15.53 7.08 4.38
N VAL A 313 14.71 6.14 3.92
CA VAL A 313 13.99 5.18 4.78
C VAL A 313 14.99 4.29 5.55
N LYS A 314 16.03 3.77 4.89
CA LYS A 314 17.07 2.99 5.58
C LYS A 314 17.78 3.80 6.68
N LYS A 315 18.09 5.07 6.40
CA LYS A 315 18.66 5.98 7.40
C LYS A 315 17.68 6.20 8.56
N GLU A 316 16.41 6.46 8.25
CA GLU A 316 15.34 6.64 9.22
C GLU A 316 15.18 5.45 10.16
N MET A 317 15.05 4.24 9.61
CA MET A 317 14.90 3.02 10.40
C MET A 317 16.08 2.78 11.34
N ARG A 318 17.31 3.06 10.89
CA ARG A 318 18.53 2.81 11.67
C ARG A 318 18.55 3.56 13.00
N TRP A 319 18.02 4.77 13.06
CA TRP A 319 17.94 5.52 14.31
C TRP A 319 16.57 5.37 14.98
N ALA A 320 15.47 5.38 14.22
CA ALA A 320 14.12 5.41 14.80
C ALA A 320 13.72 4.09 15.48
N VAL A 321 14.04 2.94 14.86
CA VAL A 321 13.63 1.62 15.40
C VAL A 321 14.23 1.35 16.78
N PRO A 322 15.54 1.59 17.04
CA PRO A 322 16.09 1.45 18.39
C PRO A 322 15.36 2.30 19.44
N PHE A 323 15.03 3.56 19.14
CA PHE A 323 14.29 4.43 20.07
C PHE A 323 12.86 3.93 20.29
N GLN A 324 12.17 3.45 19.25
CA GLN A 324 10.83 2.88 19.36
C GLN A 324 10.84 1.61 20.22
N ILE A 325 11.82 0.73 20.04
CA ILE A 325 12.01 -0.47 20.87
C ILE A 325 12.30 -0.07 22.32
N GLY A 326 13.23 0.87 22.54
CA GLY A 326 13.57 1.36 23.88
C GLY A 326 12.35 1.93 24.61
N ALA A 327 11.59 2.81 23.95
CA ALA A 327 10.34 3.36 24.49
C ALA A 327 9.30 2.25 24.75
N GLY A 328 9.17 1.28 23.84
CA GLY A 328 8.29 0.12 24.01
C GLY A 328 8.66 -0.71 25.25
N VAL A 329 9.94 -1.01 25.45
CA VAL A 329 10.44 -1.77 26.61
C VAL A 329 10.21 -1.00 27.91
N ILE A 330 10.55 0.29 27.95
CA ILE A 330 10.29 1.14 29.13
C ILE A 330 8.80 1.16 29.46
N GLY A 331 7.95 1.36 28.45
CA GLY A 331 6.50 1.34 28.59
C GLY A 331 5.99 -0.01 29.13
N LEU A 332 6.50 -1.14 28.63
CA LEU A 332 6.12 -2.46 29.12
C LEU A 332 6.58 -2.71 30.56
N ILE A 333 7.78 -2.25 30.95
CA ILE A 333 8.27 -2.36 32.33
C ILE A 333 7.38 -1.55 33.28
N LEU A 334 7.04 -0.32 32.91
CA LEU A 334 6.14 0.53 33.69
C LEU A 334 4.73 -0.06 33.79
N TRP A 335 4.22 -0.61 32.68
CA TRP A 335 2.93 -1.29 32.66
C TRP A 335 2.92 -2.52 33.56
N LEU A 336 3.95 -3.38 33.49
CA LEU A 336 4.11 -4.52 34.39
C LEU A 336 4.22 -4.06 35.85
N GLY A 337 4.99 -3.01 36.12
CA GLY A 337 5.11 -2.38 37.44
C GLY A 337 3.75 -1.92 37.98
N SER A 338 2.91 -1.35 37.11
CA SER A 338 1.55 -0.91 37.49
C SER A 338 0.66 -2.06 37.97
N LEU A 339 0.91 -3.30 37.54
CA LEU A 339 0.16 -4.46 38.04
C LEU A 339 0.41 -4.76 39.51
N PHE A 340 1.54 -4.30 40.06
CA PHE A 340 1.92 -4.52 41.47
C PHE A 340 1.59 -3.32 42.37
N VAL A 341 1.25 -2.18 41.79
CA VAL A 341 0.88 -0.98 42.54
C VAL A 341 -0.65 -0.95 42.62
N THR A 342 -1.18 -1.15 43.83
CA THR A 342 -2.59 -0.95 44.19
C THR A 342 -2.93 0.53 44.25
#